data_AF-A0A967VXC4-F1
#
_entry.id   AF-A0A967VXC4-F1
#
_cell.length_a   1.000
_cell.length_b   1.000
_cell.length_c   1.000
_cell.angle_alpha   90.00
_cell.angle_beta   90.00
_cell.angle_gamma   90.00
#
_symmetry.space_group_name_H-M   'P 1'
#
loop_
_entity.id
_entity.type
_entity.pdbx_description
1 polymer ?
#
loop_
_entity_poly.entity_id
_entity_poly.type
_entity_poly.pdbx_seq_one_letter_code
_entity_poly.pdbx_strand_id
1 'polypeptide(L)' 'GEFELVVLLAVARLGAGAYGASIHAEIQATAGRDVSIPAVYVTLKRMDRKGW' A
#
# COMPACT_ATOMS: atom_id res chain seq x y z
N GLY A 1 5.15 -10.81 0.91
CA GLY A 1 6.51 -10.20 0.97
C GLY A 1 6.49 -9.01 1.90
N GLU A 2 7.63 -8.56 2.43
CA GLU A 2 7.69 -7.47 3.43
C GLU A 2 6.92 -6.22 2.99
N PHE A 3 7.04 -5.84 1.70
CA PHE A 3 6.32 -4.69 1.15
C PHE A 3 4.79 -4.89 1.06
N GLU A 4 4.30 -6.12 0.83
CA GLU A 4 2.86 -6.40 0.88
C GLU A 4 2.30 -6.19 2.29
N LEU A 5 3.06 -6.54 3.34
CA LEU A 5 2.63 -6.31 4.72
C LEU A 5 2.51 -4.82 5.04
N VAL A 6 3.45 -4.01 4.53
CA VAL A 6 3.39 -2.55 4.69
C VAL A 6 2.16 -1.96 3.97
N VAL A 7 1.85 -2.43 2.76
CA VAL A 7 0.65 -2.02 2.02
C VAL A 7 -0.63 -2.45 2.75
N LEU A 8 -0.70 -3.68 3.25
CA LEU A 8 -1.83 -4.17 4.04
C LEU A 8 -2.05 -3.35 5.32
N LEU A 9 -0.95 -3.00 6.01
CA LEU A 9 -1.03 -2.17 7.21
C LEU A 9 -1.55 -0.77 6.90
N ALA A 10 -1.08 -0.17 5.80
CA ALA A 10 -1.57 1.13 5.34
C ALA A 10 -3.07 1.07 4.99
N VAL A 11 -3.51 0.03 4.28
CA VAL A 11 -4.94 -0.20 3.97
C VAL A 11 -5.75 -0.36 5.26
N ALA A 12 -5.27 -1.15 6.23
CA ALA A 12 -5.95 -1.36 7.50
C ALA A 12 -6.08 -0.07 8.33
N ARG A 13 -5.08 0.83 8.27
CA ARG A 13 -5.12 2.13 8.96
C ARG A 13 -6.03 3.14 8.28
N LEU A 14 -6.07 3.16 6.95
CA LEU A 14 -6.88 4.09 6.16
C LEU A 14 -8.35 3.65 6.04
N GLY A 15 -8.63 2.35 6.19
CA GLY A 15 -9.96 1.77 6.07
C GLY A 15 -10.63 2.11 4.73
N ALA A 16 -11.83 2.70 4.78
CA ALA A 16 -12.58 3.10 3.58
C ALA A 16 -11.89 4.17 2.73
N GLY A 17 -10.90 4.89 3.29
CA GLY A 17 -10.11 5.90 2.59
C GLY A 17 -8.87 5.34 1.86
N ALA A 18 -8.70 4.02 1.78
CA ALA A 18 -7.53 3.37 1.20
C ALA A 18 -7.57 3.39 -0.34
N TYR A 19 -7.10 4.50 -0.93
CA TYR A 19 -6.89 4.66 -2.36
C TYR A 19 -5.39 4.66 -2.65
N GLY A 20 -4.96 4.32 -3.87
CA GLY A 20 -3.53 4.18 -4.21
C GLY A 20 -2.66 5.39 -3.81
N ALA A 21 -3.20 6.61 -3.94
CA ALA A 21 -2.51 7.84 -3.52
C ALA A 21 -2.47 8.02 -1.99
N SER A 22 -3.55 7.71 -1.26
CA SER A 22 -3.54 7.82 0.22
C SER A 22 -2.71 6.72 0.86
N ILE A 23 -2.70 5.52 0.28
CA ILE A 23 -1.82 4.41 0.69
C ILE A 23 -0.35 4.80 0.49
N HIS A 24 -0.01 5.39 -0.67
CA HIS A 24 1.36 5.87 -0.90
C HIS A 24 1.79 6.93 0.12
N ALA A 25 0.93 7.92 0.38
CA ALA A 25 1.20 8.94 1.39
C ALA A 25 1.35 8.36 2.79
N GLU A 26 0.50 7.41 3.19
CA GLU A 26 0.58 6.75 4.49
C GLU A 26 1.89 5.95 4.64
N ILE A 27 2.30 5.22 3.60
CA ILE A 27 3.55 4.45 3.62
C ILE A 27 4.77 5.38 3.74
N GLN A 28 4.77 6.51 3.03
CA GLN A 28 5.83 7.51 3.15
C GLN A 28 5.87 8.09 4.57
N ALA A 29 4.71 8.40 5.16
CA ALA A 29 4.60 8.98 6.49
C ALA A 29 4.98 8.00 7.62
N THR A 30 4.67 6.71 7.50
CA THR A 30 4.85 5.72 8.57
C THR A 30 6.08 4.84 8.43
N ALA A 31 6.43 4.43 7.21
CA ALA A 31 7.57 3.53 6.98
C ALA A 31 8.88 4.28 6.69
N GLY A 32 8.83 5.59 6.43
CA GLY A 32 10.01 6.40 6.08
C GLY A 32 10.77 5.88 4.86
N ARG A 33 10.11 5.05 4.04
CA ARG A 33 10.67 4.46 2.83
C ARG A 33 10.22 5.28 1.65
N ASP A 34 11.18 5.71 0.85
CA ASP A 34 10.90 6.36 -0.43
C ASP A 34 10.41 5.31 -1.45
N VAL A 35 9.15 4.95 -1.32
CA VAL A 35 8.48 3.99 -2.18
C VAL A 35 7.90 4.75 -3.35
N SER A 36 8.22 4.30 -4.56
CA SER A 36 7.62 4.85 -5.77
C SER A 36 6.13 4.53 -5.83
N ILE A 37 5.31 5.50 -6.27
CA ILE A 37 3.87 5.30 -6.50
C ILE A 37 3.59 4.06 -7.37
N PRO A 38 4.31 3.80 -8.49
CA PRO A 38 4.08 2.61 -9.31
C PRO A 38 4.24 1.30 -8.54
N ALA A 39 5.17 1.22 -7.59
CA ALA A 39 5.36 0.02 -6.77
C ALA A 39 4.12 -0.29 -5.92
N VAL A 40 3.46 0.73 -5.37
CA VAL A 40 2.20 0.58 -4.61
C VAL A 40 1.12 0.00 -5.52
N TYR A 41 0.92 0.57 -6.72
CA TYR A 41 -0.10 0.09 -7.66
C TYR A 41 0.17 -1.34 -8.17
N VAL A 42 1.44 -1.70 -8.43
CA VAL A 42 1.81 -3.05 -8.84
C VAL A 42 1.52 -4.06 -7.72
N THR A 43 1.83 -3.70 -6.47
CA THR A 43 1.53 -4.55 -5.31
C THR A 43 0.03 -4.73 -5.10
N LEU A 44 -0.75 -3.64 -5.13
CA LEU A 44 -2.21 -3.72 -5.03
C LEU A 44 -2.80 -4.61 -6.13
N LYS A 45 -2.35 -4.45 -7.38
CA LYS A 45 -2.79 -5.30 -8.50
C LYS A 45 -2.43 -6.77 -8.32
N ARG A 46 -1.26 -7.07 -7.73
CA ARG A 46 -0.87 -8.45 -7.39
C ARG A 46 -1.72 -9.04 -6.27
N MET A 47 -2.11 -8.23 -5.29
CA MET A 47 -2.96 -8.65 -4.18
C MET A 47 -4.39 -8.93 -4.65
N ASP A 48 -4.95 -8.05 -5.48
CA ASP A 48 -6.24 -8.24 -6.16
C ASP A 48 -6.27 -9.55 -6.97
N ARG A 49 -5.21 -9.81 -7.75
CA ARG A 49 -5.06 -11.08 -8.49
C ARG A 49 -4.99 -12.32 -7.58
N LYS A 50 -4.54 -12.17 -6.34
CA LYS A 50 -4.51 -13.25 -5.35
C LYS A 50 -5.86 -13.44 -4.64
N GLY A 51 -6.84 -12.56 -4.87
CA GLY A 51 -8.17 -12.63 -4.24
C GLY A 51 -8.21 -12.06 -2.83
N TRP A 52 -7.31 -11.13 -2.51
CA TRP A 52 -7.39 -10.33 -1.28
C TRP A 52 -8.41 -9.21 -1.45
#